data_AF-A0A147KE76-F1
#
_entry.id   AF-A0A147KE76-F1
#
_cell.length_a   1.000
_cell.length_b   1.000
_cell.length_c   1.000
_cell.angle_alpha   90.00
_cell.angle_beta   90.00
_cell.angle_gamma   90.00
#
_symmetry.space_group_name_H-M   'P 1'
#
loop_
_entity.id
_entity.type
_entity.pdbx_description
1 polymer ?
#
loop_
_entity_poly.entity_id
_entity_poly.type
_entity_poly.pdbx_seq_one_letter_code
_entity_poly.pdbx_strand_id
1 'polypeptide(L)'
;MVRTDAVTRVTTLLLVRYRFHLTLPSRSGTRQLVAEDARLLAFTGTPANPEWLGHEQATALLDAEATENTDPLFAERTMTRTLTGLAATTGHLDAHGERLAAELAESHRRVRSAAGEIIRGLKVTVQKPADVLGVYVYLPAVSAGAA
;
A
#
# COMPACT_ATOMS: atom_id res chain seq x y z
N MET A 1 -2.80 -15.07 -8.23
CA MET A 1 -3.87 -15.34 -7.25
C MET A 1 -3.48 -16.56 -6.46
N VAL A 2 -3.86 -16.63 -5.20
CA VAL A 2 -3.48 -17.72 -4.29
C VAL A 2 -4.73 -18.18 -3.56
N ARG A 3 -4.99 -19.49 -3.55
CA ARG A 3 -6.00 -20.10 -2.68
C ARG A 3 -5.27 -20.64 -1.45
N THR A 4 -5.66 -20.22 -0.26
CA THR A 4 -4.90 -20.44 0.98
C THR A 4 -5.82 -20.48 2.21
N ASP A 5 -5.39 -21.18 3.26
CA ASP A 5 -6.05 -21.18 4.57
C ASP A 5 -5.73 -19.92 5.39
N ALA A 6 -4.77 -19.10 4.94
CA ALA A 6 -4.38 -17.87 5.63
C ALA A 6 -5.48 -16.78 5.60
N VAL A 7 -6.52 -16.94 4.78
CA VAL A 7 -7.65 -16.00 4.70
C VAL A 7 -8.99 -16.73 4.73
N THR A 8 -9.97 -16.15 5.41
CA THR A 8 -11.36 -16.67 5.46
C THR A 8 -12.32 -15.91 4.55
N ARG A 9 -11.88 -14.76 4.03
CA ARG A 9 -12.60 -13.93 3.05
C ARG A 9 -11.68 -13.59 1.88
N VAL A 10 -12.25 -13.33 0.71
CA VAL A 10 -11.48 -12.81 -0.44
C VAL A 10 -10.77 -11.53 -0.02
N THR A 11 -9.45 -11.55 -0.13
CA THR A 11 -8.57 -10.50 0.37
C THR A 11 -7.66 -10.04 -0.75
N THR A 12 -7.58 -8.73 -0.97
CA THR A 12 -6.70 -8.13 -1.97
C THR A 12 -5.55 -7.43 -1.26
N LEU A 13 -4.33 -7.77 -1.63
CA LEU A 13 -3.10 -7.09 -1.22
C LEU A 13 -2.60 -6.23 -2.39
N LEU A 14 -2.26 -4.99 -2.09
CA LEU A 14 -1.68 -4.03 -3.00
C LEU A 14 -0.24 -3.75 -2.58
N LEU A 15 0.68 -3.88 -3.53
CA LEU A 15 2.01 -3.30 -3.42
C LEU A 15 1.95 -1.89 -4.01
N VAL A 16 2.07 -0.88 -3.15
CA VAL A 16 1.90 0.52 -3.52
C VAL A 16 3.21 1.26 -3.28
N ARG A 17 3.69 1.99 -4.28
CA ARG A 17 4.82 2.88 -4.14
C ARG A 17 4.37 4.32 -4.01
N TYR A 18 4.85 4.95 -2.96
CA TYR A 18 4.74 6.38 -2.72
C TYR A 18 6.03 7.06 -3.13
N ARG A 19 5.90 8.19 -3.83
CA ARG A 19 7.02 9.05 -4.22
C ARG A 19 6.86 10.38 -3.53
N PHE A 20 7.91 10.86 -2.88
CA PHE A 20 7.91 12.11 -2.13
C PHE A 20 8.92 13.08 -2.73
N HIS A 21 8.51 14.34 -2.86
CA HIS A 21 9.42 15.45 -3.10
C HIS A 21 9.74 16.13 -1.77
N LEU A 22 11.03 16.20 -1.43
CA LEU A 22 11.52 16.84 -0.23
C LEU A 22 12.27 18.10 -0.61
N THR A 23 11.82 19.22 -0.07
CA THR A 23 12.50 20.51 -0.09
C THR A 23 13.19 20.68 1.26
N LEU A 24 14.52 20.55 1.28
CA LEU A 24 15.34 20.69 2.49
C LEU A 24 16.11 22.01 2.46
N PRO A 25 15.98 22.87 3.49
CA PRO A 25 16.78 24.08 3.58
C PRO A 25 18.26 23.73 3.87
N SER A 26 19.19 24.52 3.33
CA SER A 26 20.63 24.39 3.58
C SER A 26 21.26 25.79 3.69
N ARG A 27 22.53 25.85 4.12
CA ARG A 27 23.29 27.11 4.16
C ARG A 27 23.50 27.73 2.77
N SER A 28 23.48 26.92 1.72
CA SER A 28 23.67 27.35 0.33
C SER A 28 22.35 27.52 -0.44
N GLY A 29 21.19 27.44 0.24
CA GLY A 29 19.88 27.61 -0.37
C GLY A 29 18.95 26.45 -0.06
N THR A 30 18.36 25.85 -1.08
CA THR A 30 17.39 24.75 -0.93
C THR A 30 17.86 23.54 -1.74
N ARG A 31 17.82 22.35 -1.13
CA ARG A 31 18.08 21.08 -1.78
C ARG A 31 16.77 20.35 -2.04
N GLN A 32 16.53 19.96 -3.29
CA GLN A 32 15.40 19.11 -3.66
C GLN A 32 15.86 17.65 -3.70
N LEU A 33 15.08 16.76 -3.11
CA LEU A 33 15.30 15.32 -3.11
C LEU A 33 14.02 14.58 -3.47
N VAL A 34 14.19 13.39 -4.02
CA VAL A 34 13.11 12.42 -4.18
C VAL A 34 13.35 11.27 -3.22
N ALA A 35 12.30 10.82 -2.55
CA ALA A 35 12.30 9.58 -1.80
C ALA A 35 11.18 8.67 -2.31
N GLU A 36 11.43 7.37 -2.36
CA GLU A 36 10.42 6.37 -2.65
C GLU A 36 10.19 5.48 -1.42
N ASP A 37 8.96 5.06 -1.20
CA ASP A 37 8.58 4.16 -0.12
C ASP A 37 7.54 3.15 -0.63
N ALA A 38 7.82 1.85 -0.46
CA ALA A 38 6.95 0.78 -0.88
C ALA A 38 6.16 0.25 0.33
N ARG A 39 4.83 0.22 0.19
CA ARG A 39 3.91 -0.17 1.23
C ARG A 39 3.00 -1.29 0.78
N LEU A 40 2.69 -2.16 1.73
CA LEU A 40 1.65 -3.17 1.61
C LEU A 40 0.38 -2.61 2.22
N LEU A 41 -0.69 -2.59 1.43
CA LEU A 41 -2.03 -2.30 1.91
C LEU A 41 -2.94 -3.43 1.49
N ALA A 42 -3.75 -3.94 2.40
CA ALA A 42 -4.67 -5.02 2.11
C ALA A 42 -6.08 -4.66 2.54
N PHE A 43 -7.08 -5.23 1.86
CA PHE A 43 -8.47 -5.11 2.23
C PHE A 43 -9.23 -6.40 1.94
N THR A 44 -10.30 -6.65 2.69
CA THR A 44 -11.32 -7.63 2.30
C THR A 44 -12.49 -6.94 1.60
N GLY A 45 -13.29 -7.70 0.86
CA GLY A 45 -14.42 -7.17 0.10
C GLY A 45 -14.02 -6.71 -1.30
N THR A 46 -14.67 -5.68 -1.82
CA THR A 46 -14.43 -5.18 -3.19
C THR A 46 -13.69 -3.85 -3.17
N PRO A 47 -12.96 -3.48 -4.24
CA PRO A 47 -12.31 -2.16 -4.31
C PRO A 47 -13.25 -0.96 -4.08
N ALA A 48 -14.54 -1.10 -4.40
CA ALA A 48 -15.56 -0.06 -4.22
C ALA A 48 -16.11 0.03 -2.79
N ASN A 49 -15.97 -1.04 -2.00
CA ASN A 49 -16.34 -1.07 -0.58
C ASN A 49 -15.30 -1.90 0.20
N PRO A 50 -14.07 -1.37 0.36
CA PRO A 50 -12.98 -2.10 0.98
C PRO A 50 -13.04 -2.02 2.50
N GLU A 51 -12.89 -3.18 3.16
CA GLU A 51 -12.58 -3.24 4.59
C GLU A 51 -11.06 -3.38 4.74
N TRP A 52 -10.37 -2.25 4.95
CA TRP A 52 -8.91 -2.19 5.05
C TRP A 52 -8.40 -2.93 6.29
N LEU A 53 -7.33 -3.71 6.09
CA LEU A 53 -6.63 -4.46 7.11
C LEU A 53 -5.51 -3.64 7.74
N GLY A 54 -5.11 -4.01 8.97
CA GLY A 54 -3.93 -3.45 9.62
C GLY A 54 -2.63 -3.83 8.91
N HIS A 55 -1.55 -3.08 9.18
CA HIS A 55 -0.25 -3.32 8.55
C HIS A 55 0.27 -4.75 8.81
N GLU A 56 0.19 -5.24 10.05
CA GLU A 56 0.66 -6.59 10.40
C GLU A 56 -0.11 -7.67 9.63
N GLN A 57 -1.43 -7.53 9.50
CA GLN A 57 -2.27 -8.45 8.74
C GLN A 57 -1.92 -8.42 7.24
N ALA A 58 -1.67 -7.24 6.68
CA ALA A 58 -1.26 -7.11 5.28
C ALA A 58 0.11 -7.75 5.02
N THR A 59 1.07 -7.58 5.93
CA THR A 59 2.41 -8.17 5.83
C THR A 59 2.36 -9.69 5.96
N ALA A 60 1.54 -10.23 6.88
CA ALA A 60 1.40 -11.67 7.07
C ALA A 60 0.89 -12.41 5.82
N LEU A 61 0.23 -11.73 4.88
CA LEU A 61 -0.19 -12.31 3.60
C LEU A 61 0.98 -12.69 2.68
N LEU A 62 2.17 -12.13 2.89
CA LEU A 62 3.36 -12.51 2.12
C LEU A 62 3.82 -13.93 2.42
N ASP A 63 3.55 -14.43 3.63
CA ASP A 63 3.91 -15.77 4.09
C ASP A 63 2.82 -16.81 3.75
N ALA A 64 1.73 -16.40 3.11
CA ALA A 64 0.63 -17.29 2.79
C ALA A 64 1.00 -18.26 1.65
N GLU A 65 0.92 -19.55 1.94
CA GLU A 65 1.18 -20.60 0.97
C GLU A 65 -0.10 -21.03 0.25
N ALA A 66 0.05 -21.43 -1.01
CA ALA A 66 -1.06 -21.98 -1.80
C ALA A 66 -1.40 -23.39 -1.29
N THR A 67 -2.64 -23.59 -0.87
CA THR A 67 -3.15 -24.90 -0.43
C THR A 67 -3.84 -25.66 -1.55
N GLU A 68 -4.30 -24.96 -2.59
CA GLU A 68 -5.05 -25.51 -3.70
C GLU A 68 -4.79 -24.77 -5.02
N ASN A 69 -5.01 -25.46 -6.13
CA ASN A 69 -5.00 -24.83 -7.45
C ASN A 69 -6.24 -23.94 -7.63
N THR A 70 -6.05 -22.80 -8.29
CA THR A 70 -7.17 -21.94 -8.71
C THR A 70 -7.50 -22.23 -10.17
N ASP A 71 -8.79 -22.45 -10.48
CA ASP A 71 -9.26 -22.56 -11.86
C ASP A 71 -8.81 -21.32 -12.68
N PRO A 72 -8.12 -21.49 -13.82
CA PRO A 72 -7.55 -20.37 -14.57
C PRO A 72 -8.60 -19.35 -15.04
N LEU A 73 -9.76 -19.81 -15.51
CA LEU A 73 -10.81 -18.92 -15.99
C LEU A 73 -11.44 -18.12 -14.84
N PHE A 74 -11.61 -18.75 -13.67
CA PHE A 74 -12.03 -18.07 -12.45
C PHE A 74 -11.02 -17.01 -12.01
N ALA A 75 -9.73 -17.35 -12.03
CA ALA A 75 -8.66 -16.43 -11.67
C ALA A 75 -8.66 -15.20 -12.59
N GLU A 76 -8.73 -15.40 -13.90
CA GLU A 76 -8.76 -14.32 -14.89
C GLU A 76 -9.96 -13.39 -14.68
N ARG A 77 -11.18 -13.93 -14.53
CA ARG A 77 -12.38 -13.12 -14.28
C ARG A 77 -12.28 -12.33 -12.98
N THR A 78 -11.79 -12.95 -11.92
CA THR A 78 -11.66 -12.31 -10.60
C THR A 78 -10.62 -11.19 -10.63
N MET A 79 -9.46 -11.44 -11.24
CA MET A 79 -8.42 -10.44 -11.41
C MET A 79 -8.91 -9.27 -12.27
N THR A 80 -9.57 -9.55 -13.40
CA THR A 80 -10.14 -8.53 -14.29
C THR A 80 -11.08 -7.61 -13.52
N ARG A 81 -12.06 -8.18 -12.78
CA ARG A 81 -12.99 -7.40 -11.96
C ARG A 81 -12.27 -6.55 -10.91
N THR A 82 -11.25 -7.11 -10.26
CA THR A 82 -10.46 -6.41 -9.23
C THR A 82 -9.73 -5.21 -9.83
N LEU A 83 -9.06 -5.40 -10.96
CA LEU A 83 -8.35 -4.34 -11.67
C LEU A 83 -9.29 -3.26 -12.20
N THR A 84 -10.44 -3.61 -12.78
CA THR A 84 -11.44 -2.64 -13.24
C THR A 84 -11.99 -1.78 -12.09
N GLY A 85 -12.15 -2.35 -10.89
CA GLY A 85 -12.63 -1.63 -9.72
C GLY A 85 -11.55 -0.81 -8.98
N LEU A 86 -10.26 -1.03 -9.27
CA LEU A 86 -9.17 -0.56 -8.43
C LEU A 86 -9.12 0.96 -8.25
N ALA A 87 -9.56 1.72 -9.25
CA ALA A 87 -9.61 3.18 -9.21
C ALA A 87 -10.45 3.73 -8.04
N ALA A 88 -11.41 2.95 -7.51
CA ALA A 88 -12.19 3.33 -6.33
C ALA A 88 -11.34 3.42 -5.05
N THR A 89 -10.16 2.79 -5.02
CA THR A 89 -9.23 2.83 -3.86
C THR A 89 -8.33 4.06 -3.84
N THR A 90 -8.24 4.82 -4.95
CA THR A 90 -7.30 5.96 -5.11
C THR A 90 -7.40 6.96 -3.97
N GLY A 91 -8.61 7.31 -3.53
CA GLY A 91 -8.80 8.26 -2.43
C GLY A 91 -8.18 7.79 -1.11
N HIS A 92 -8.28 6.48 -0.80
CA HIS A 92 -7.64 5.91 0.38
C HIS A 92 -6.12 5.87 0.23
N LEU A 93 -5.62 5.45 -0.94
CA LEU A 93 -4.18 5.38 -1.19
C LEU A 93 -3.52 6.77 -1.11
N ASP A 94 -4.16 7.80 -1.66
CA ASP A 94 -3.69 9.18 -1.61
C ASP A 94 -3.70 9.73 -0.18
N ALA A 95 -4.75 9.44 0.60
CA ALA A 95 -4.81 9.83 2.01
C ALA A 95 -3.73 9.12 2.85
N HIS A 96 -3.45 7.85 2.56
CA HIS A 96 -2.35 7.11 3.18
C HIS A 96 -0.99 7.76 2.83
N GLY A 97 -0.77 8.12 1.57
CA GLY A 97 0.44 8.81 1.12
C GLY A 97 0.67 10.15 1.81
N GLU A 98 -0.39 10.92 2.07
CA GLU A 98 -0.28 12.19 2.82
C GLU A 98 0.15 11.98 4.27
N ARG A 99 -0.34 10.92 4.93
CA ARG A 99 0.11 10.56 6.27
C ARG A 99 1.60 10.20 6.29
N LEU A 100 2.06 9.41 5.32
CA LEU A 100 3.48 9.07 5.18
C LEU A 100 4.34 10.30 4.91
N ALA A 101 3.87 11.25 4.08
CA ALA A 101 4.58 12.50 3.84
C ALA A 101 4.73 13.33 5.12
N ALA A 102 3.68 13.40 5.95
CA ALA A 102 3.72 14.07 7.23
C ALA A 102 4.68 13.39 8.21
N GLU A 103 4.63 12.06 8.32
CA GLU A 103 5.55 11.26 9.15
C GLU A 103 7.02 11.45 8.73
N LEU A 104 7.28 11.44 7.42
CA LEU A 104 8.61 11.67 6.87
C LEU A 104 9.10 13.09 7.15
N ALA A 105 8.23 14.10 7.01
CA ALA A 105 8.55 15.48 7.36
C ALA A 105 8.92 15.61 8.85
N GLU A 106 8.13 15.03 9.75
CA GLU A 106 8.40 15.02 11.19
C GLU A 106 9.70 14.29 11.53
N SER A 107 9.97 13.15 10.89
CA SER A 107 11.24 12.44 11.05
C SER A 107 12.44 13.32 10.71
N HIS A 108 12.39 14.00 9.55
CA HIS A 108 13.46 14.94 9.18
C HIS A 108 13.56 16.14 10.13
N ARG A 109 12.44 16.69 10.61
CA ARG A 109 12.46 17.80 11.60
C ARG A 109 13.18 17.38 12.87
N ARG A 110 12.87 16.19 13.41
CA ARG A 110 13.53 15.67 14.63
C ARG A 110 15.04 15.52 14.44
N VAL A 111 15.46 14.85 13.37
CA VAL A 111 16.90 14.62 13.09
C VAL A 111 17.64 15.95 12.92
N ARG A 112 17.06 16.90 12.18
CA ARG A 112 17.69 18.20 11.95
C ARG A 112 17.75 19.06 13.20
N SER A 113 16.71 19.03 14.04
CA SER A 113 16.71 19.72 15.33
C SER A 113 17.83 19.21 16.23
N ALA A 114 18.02 17.89 16.30
CA ALA A 114 19.08 17.28 17.11
C ALA A 114 20.49 17.61 16.57
N ALA A 115 20.63 17.76 15.25
CA ALA A 115 21.89 18.13 14.60
C ALA A 115 22.17 19.64 14.55
N GLY A 116 21.26 20.50 15.05
CA GLY A 116 21.38 21.95 14.94
C GLY A 116 21.28 22.48 13.51
N GLU A 117 20.63 21.73 12.61
CA GLU A 117 20.43 22.12 11.22
C GLU A 117 19.20 23.01 11.02
N ILE A 118 19.17 23.76 9.92
CA ILE A 118 18.07 24.65 9.56
C ILE A 118 16.80 23.82 9.32
N ILE A 119 15.67 24.20 9.94
CA ILE A 119 14.37 23.53 9.76
C ILE A 119 13.38 24.37 8.95
N ARG A 120 13.43 25.71 9.10
CA ARG A 120 12.50 26.62 8.43
C ARG A 120 12.60 26.44 6.91
N GLY A 121 11.46 26.17 6.27
CA GLY A 121 11.39 25.88 4.84
C GLY A 121 11.43 24.39 4.47
N LEU A 122 11.58 23.48 5.45
CA LEU A 122 11.44 22.05 5.21
C LEU A 122 10.02 21.71 4.80
N LYS A 123 9.87 21.07 3.64
CA LYS A 123 8.60 20.60 3.10
C LYS A 123 8.75 19.22 2.47
N VAL A 124 7.77 18.36 2.71
CA VAL A 124 7.63 17.04 2.07
C VAL A 124 6.25 17.00 1.45
N THR A 125 6.16 16.57 0.20
CA THR A 125 4.89 16.38 -0.51
C THR A 125 4.89 15.03 -1.20
N VAL A 126 3.79 14.29 -1.07
CA VAL A 126 3.58 13.05 -1.83
C VAL A 126 3.13 13.37 -3.25
N GLN A 127 3.63 12.61 -4.22
CA GLN A 127 3.13 12.61 -5.59
C GLN A 127 1.87 11.75 -5.68
N LYS A 128 0.82 12.29 -6.30
CA LYS A 128 -0.47 11.61 -6.50
C LYS A 128 -0.79 11.43 -7.98
N PRO A 129 -1.54 10.39 -8.37
CA PRO A 129 -1.97 9.28 -7.50
C PRO A 129 -0.79 8.39 -7.09
N ALA A 130 -0.95 7.61 -6.03
CA ALA A 130 0.04 6.60 -5.65
C ALA A 130 0.21 5.53 -6.75
N ASP A 131 1.43 4.97 -6.89
CA ASP A 131 1.69 3.95 -7.90
C ASP A 131 1.32 2.57 -7.36
N VAL A 132 0.28 1.92 -7.89
CA VAL A 132 0.03 0.50 -7.58
C VAL A 132 0.92 -0.37 -8.47
N LEU A 133 1.94 -0.97 -7.89
CA LEU A 133 2.92 -1.81 -8.60
C LEU A 133 2.47 -3.26 -8.72
N GLY A 134 1.64 -3.74 -7.80
CA GLY A 134 1.19 -5.13 -7.78
C GLY A 134 -0.17 -5.29 -7.10
N VAL A 135 -0.95 -6.24 -7.61
CA VAL A 135 -2.26 -6.63 -7.06
C VAL A 135 -2.26 -8.14 -6.90
N TYR A 136 -2.46 -8.60 -5.66
CA TYR A 136 -2.51 -10.01 -5.31
C TYR A 136 -3.86 -10.30 -4.67
N VAL A 137 -4.57 -11.29 -5.21
CA VAL A 137 -5.86 -11.73 -4.64
C VAL A 137 -5.67 -13.09 -3.98
N TYR A 138 -6.03 -13.14 -2.70
CA TYR A 138 -6.06 -14.31 -1.85
C TYR A 138 -7.50 -14.79 -1.72
N LEU A 139 -7.72 -16.06 -2.02
CA LEU A 139 -8.99 -16.74 -1.90
C LEU A 139 -8.94 -17.69 -0.70
N PRO A 140 -9.99 -17.76 0.11
CA PRO A 140 -10.10 -18.82 1.12
C PRO A 140 -10.05 -20.18 0.46
N ALA A 141 -9.42 -21.18 1.08
CA ALA A 141 -9.49 -22.57 0.63
C ALA A 141 -10.93 -23.07 0.53
N VAL A 142 -11.17 -24.06 -0.34
CA VAL A 142 -12.49 -24.70 -0.36
C VAL A 142 -12.49 -25.67 0.82
N SER A 143 -13.02 -25.26 1.96
CA SER A 143 -13.40 -26.24 2.98
C SER A 143 -14.41 -27.20 2.33
N ALA A 144 -14.03 -28.47 2.16
CA ALA A 144 -14.93 -29.53 1.74
C ALA A 144 -16.05 -29.66 2.80
N GLY A 145 -17.14 -28.92 2.63
CA GLY A 145 -18.12 -28.76 3.71
C GLY A 145 -19.33 -27.92 3.34
N ALA A 146 -20.07 -28.37 2.32
CA ALA A 146 -21.53 -28.25 2.23
C ALA A 146 -22.02 -29.28 1.19
N ALA A 147 -22.09 -30.54 1.62
CA ALA A 147 -22.97 -31.53 1.03
C ALA A 147 -24.40 -31.28 1.54
#